data_AF-A0A946MFQ2-F1
#
_entry.id   AF-A0A946MFQ2-F1
#
_cell.length_a   1.000
_cell.length_b   1.000
_cell.length_c   1.000
_cell.angle_alpha   90.00
_cell.angle_beta   90.00
_cell.angle_gamma   90.00
#
_symmetry.space_group_name_H-M   'P 1'
#
loop_
_entity.id
_entity.type
_entity.pdbx_description
1 polymer ?
#
loop_
_entity_poly.entity_id
_entity_poly.type
_entity_poly.pdbx_seq_one_letter_code
_entity_poly.pdbx_strand_id
1 'polypeptide(L)'
;MLESIEARFMLGKRRPWRSQRSAQASRTAHSFGSVAARRLNFESLESRIVLSGVPFGAMQQDTGEFLLGDVTTTVVLLESTGAASSEDWTVDSIAAVKANVEEALTWWQDTLTAQQSVHSVRFQTDYQYTDNPVATTLEPIAERSNLYTTWVNEFLDEAGVNTFDGISDDMRKFNDAQRIEHGTNWGFTIFVVNDGNDADGMFAEGGSFRRAFAFSGGRYLVVPAGRPASTIAHEMGHIFWARDEYSGAGSYLQKRGYYDAQNLNAADNPEAGFSQQDSIMASGTLLANAYANHVSSDSSLKMMG
;
A
#
# COMPACT_ATOMS: atom_id res chain seq x y z
N MET A 1 -23.06 21.00 -21.30
CA MET A 1 -24.00 21.46 -22.34
C MET A 1 -23.33 22.63 -23.05
N LEU A 2 -22.86 22.39 -24.28
CA LEU A 2 -22.63 23.32 -25.42
C LEU A 2 -21.65 24.53 -25.21
N GLU A 3 -20.71 24.89 -26.09
CA GLU A 3 -20.31 24.40 -27.43
C GLU A 3 -19.03 25.14 -27.94
N SER A 4 -18.44 24.62 -29.02
CA SER A 4 -17.63 25.30 -30.07
C SER A 4 -16.11 25.43 -29.80
N ILE A 5 -15.21 24.99 -30.70
CA ILE A 5 -15.02 25.50 -32.06
C ILE A 5 -14.53 24.40 -33.05
N GLU A 6 -15.16 24.35 -34.23
CA GLU A 6 -14.75 23.61 -35.44
C GLU A 6 -13.53 24.24 -36.14
N ALA A 7 -12.75 23.41 -36.84
CA ALA A 7 -12.09 23.82 -38.09
C ALA A 7 -12.11 22.66 -39.10
N ARG A 8 -12.97 22.79 -40.12
CA ARG A 8 -12.97 21.98 -41.35
C ARG A 8 -12.12 22.65 -42.42
N PHE A 9 -11.35 21.87 -43.17
CA PHE A 9 -11.05 22.17 -44.57
C PHE A 9 -11.15 20.88 -45.40
N MET A 10 -11.96 20.96 -46.46
CA MET A 10 -12.11 19.98 -47.55
C MET A 10 -11.03 20.26 -48.62
N LEU A 11 -10.63 19.42 -49.58
CA LEU A 11 -11.41 18.65 -50.57
C LEU A 11 -10.41 17.92 -51.52
N GLY A 12 -10.84 16.83 -52.18
CA GLY A 12 -10.36 16.42 -53.52
C GLY A 12 -9.76 15.00 -53.65
N LYS A 13 -10.55 13.93 -53.78
CA LYS A 13 -11.11 13.29 -55.00
C LYS A 13 -10.13 12.69 -56.04
N ARG A 14 -10.20 11.34 -56.12
CA ARG A 14 -10.37 10.45 -57.31
C ARG A 14 -9.14 9.80 -57.99
N ARG A 15 -9.14 8.45 -57.90
CA ARG A 15 -8.56 7.39 -58.78
C ARG A 15 -9.15 7.45 -60.22
N PRO A 16 -8.86 6.56 -61.23
CA PRO A 16 -8.10 5.26 -61.26
C PRO A 16 -7.27 4.97 -62.57
N TRP A 17 -6.65 3.77 -62.69
CA TRP A 17 -6.98 2.69 -63.69
C TRP A 17 -5.79 1.81 -64.20
N ARG A 18 -5.97 0.46 -64.10
CA ARG A 18 -5.49 -0.71 -64.93
C ARG A 18 -3.98 -0.98 -65.16
N SER A 19 -3.51 -2.19 -65.52
CA SER A 19 -4.04 -3.35 -66.29
C SER A 19 -3.27 -4.67 -65.96
N GLN A 20 -3.92 -5.84 -65.82
CA GLN A 20 -4.05 -7.00 -66.74
C GLN A 20 -2.82 -7.90 -67.01
N ARG A 21 -3.03 -9.23 -66.81
CA ARG A 21 -2.82 -10.40 -67.72
C ARG A 21 -2.89 -11.71 -66.89
N SER A 22 -3.91 -12.56 -66.97
CA SER A 22 -4.33 -13.55 -67.98
C SER A 22 -3.49 -14.85 -68.03
N ALA A 23 -4.10 -15.99 -67.66
CA ALA A 23 -4.19 -17.21 -68.49
C ALA A 23 -4.98 -18.33 -67.77
N GLN A 24 -6.01 -18.83 -68.44
CA GLN A 24 -6.71 -20.09 -68.12
C GLN A 24 -5.99 -21.27 -68.79
N ALA A 25 -5.95 -22.42 -68.12
CA ALA A 25 -5.88 -23.72 -68.76
C ALA A 25 -6.69 -24.75 -67.96
N SER A 26 -7.69 -25.33 -68.62
CA SER A 26 -8.54 -26.43 -68.15
C SER A 26 -7.84 -27.76 -68.41
N ARG A 27 -7.73 -28.63 -67.39
CA ARG A 27 -7.64 -30.10 -67.56
C ARG A 27 -8.38 -30.81 -66.43
N THR A 28 -9.39 -31.57 -66.80
CA THR A 28 -10.07 -32.58 -66.00
C THR A 28 -9.22 -33.85 -65.90
N ALA A 29 -9.01 -34.38 -64.69
CA ALA A 29 -8.62 -35.77 -64.48
C ALA A 29 -8.93 -36.22 -63.04
N HIS A 30 -9.83 -37.21 -62.97
CA HIS A 30 -10.05 -38.28 -61.99
C HIS A 30 -9.58 -38.16 -60.53
N SER A 31 -10.55 -38.39 -59.65
CA SER A 31 -10.43 -38.60 -58.21
C SER A 31 -9.60 -39.84 -57.85
N PHE A 32 -8.62 -39.65 -56.97
CA PHE A 32 -8.19 -40.68 -56.02
C PHE A 32 -7.97 -40.00 -54.66
N GLY A 33 -8.52 -40.61 -53.62
CA GLY A 33 -8.58 -40.07 -52.27
C GLY A 33 -7.19 -39.78 -51.70
N SER A 34 -7.01 -38.55 -51.23
CA SER A 34 -5.85 -38.12 -50.45
C SER A 34 -6.30 -37.84 -49.02
N VAL A 35 -5.69 -38.56 -48.09
CA VAL A 35 -5.79 -38.36 -46.64
C VAL A 35 -5.68 -36.88 -46.31
N ALA A 36 -6.61 -36.37 -45.51
CA ALA A 36 -6.59 -34.99 -45.03
C ALA A 36 -5.33 -34.77 -44.18
N ALA A 37 -4.31 -34.14 -44.77
CA ALA A 37 -3.20 -33.58 -44.01
C ALA A 37 -3.78 -32.49 -43.12
N ARG A 38 -3.90 -32.77 -41.81
CA ARG A 38 -4.21 -31.75 -40.80
C ARG A 38 -3.15 -30.65 -40.93
N ARG A 39 -3.56 -29.47 -41.36
CA ARG A 39 -2.74 -28.27 -41.25
C ARG A 39 -2.52 -28.01 -39.77
N LEU A 40 -1.28 -28.13 -39.33
CA LEU A 40 -0.85 -27.59 -38.05
C LEU A 40 -0.95 -26.08 -38.16
N ASN A 41 -2.04 -25.53 -37.63
CA ASN A 41 -2.13 -24.10 -37.37
C ASN A 41 -1.19 -23.84 -36.18
N PHE A 42 -0.04 -23.23 -36.43
CA PHE A 42 0.70 -22.55 -35.38
C PHE A 42 -0.11 -21.30 -35.02
N GLU A 43 -0.92 -21.38 -33.97
CA GLU A 43 -1.28 -20.18 -33.24
C GLU A 43 0.02 -19.63 -32.65
N SER A 44 0.38 -18.42 -33.06
CA SER A 44 1.32 -17.62 -32.29
C SER A 44 0.72 -17.50 -30.90
N LEU A 45 1.29 -18.21 -29.93
CA LEU A 45 1.02 -17.90 -28.54
C LEU A 45 1.34 -16.42 -28.39
N GLU A 46 0.32 -15.60 -28.11
CA GLU A 46 0.55 -14.27 -27.59
C GLU A 46 1.61 -14.43 -26.50
N SER A 47 2.63 -13.58 -26.57
CA SER A 47 3.67 -13.54 -25.54
C SER A 47 2.95 -13.58 -24.20
N ARG A 48 3.11 -14.70 -23.48
CA ARG A 48 2.65 -14.80 -22.10
C ARG A 48 3.45 -13.75 -21.37
N ILE A 49 2.89 -12.54 -21.28
CA ILE A 49 3.30 -11.59 -20.27
C ILE A 49 3.06 -12.37 -18.99
N VAL A 50 4.16 -12.74 -18.35
CA VAL A 50 4.16 -13.38 -17.05
C VAL A 50 3.61 -12.32 -16.09
N LEU A 51 2.28 -12.23 -16.01
CA LEU A 51 1.51 -11.40 -15.08
C LEU A 51 1.52 -12.03 -13.68
N SER A 52 2.60 -12.75 -13.31
CA SER A 52 2.61 -13.67 -12.17
C SER A 52 3.29 -13.10 -10.92
N GLY A 53 3.27 -11.78 -10.74
CA GLY A 53 3.79 -11.14 -9.52
C GLY A 53 2.91 -10.01 -9.00
N VAL A 54 2.32 -9.22 -9.89
CA VAL A 54 1.49 -8.07 -9.55
C VAL A 54 0.00 -8.48 -9.51
N PRO A 55 -0.69 -8.37 -8.36
CA PRO A 55 -2.08 -8.82 -8.24
C PRO A 55 -3.00 -8.13 -9.26
N PHE A 56 -3.74 -8.91 -10.04
CA PHE A 56 -4.93 -8.47 -10.77
C PHE A 56 -4.81 -7.20 -11.64
N GLY A 57 -3.61 -6.84 -12.11
CA GLY A 57 -3.38 -5.62 -12.90
C GLY A 57 -3.14 -4.35 -12.06
N ALA A 58 -2.77 -4.50 -10.79
CA ALA A 58 -2.33 -3.40 -9.94
C ALA A 58 -1.26 -2.56 -10.64
N MET A 59 -1.44 -1.25 -10.60
CA MET A 59 -0.53 -0.27 -11.18
C MET A 59 0.48 0.21 -10.14
N GLN A 60 1.41 1.07 -10.55
CA GLN A 60 2.39 1.68 -9.65
C GLN A 60 1.74 2.43 -8.48
N GLN A 61 0.53 2.94 -8.68
CA GLN A 61 -0.20 3.64 -7.63
C GLN A 61 -1.03 2.69 -6.75
N ASP A 62 -1.03 1.38 -6.97
CA ASP A 62 -1.82 0.42 -6.19
C ASP A 62 -0.87 -0.42 -5.33
N THR A 63 -0.45 0.12 -4.19
CA THR A 63 0.59 -0.50 -3.34
C THR A 63 0.06 -1.19 -2.09
N GLY A 64 -1.23 -1.04 -1.76
CA GLY A 64 -1.85 -1.68 -0.61
C GLY A 64 -3.37 -1.60 -0.64
N GLU A 65 -3.98 -2.36 -1.55
CA GLU A 65 -5.43 -2.32 -1.77
C GLU A 65 -6.21 -3.20 -0.77
N PHE A 66 -5.61 -4.32 -0.35
CA PHE A 66 -6.15 -5.23 0.66
C PHE A 66 -5.03 -6.02 1.35
N LEU A 67 -5.24 -6.45 2.59
CA LEU A 67 -4.22 -7.12 3.40
C LEU A 67 -4.19 -8.63 3.11
N LEU A 68 -3.69 -9.03 1.94
CA LEU A 68 -3.47 -10.44 1.59
C LEU A 68 -2.26 -10.66 0.68
N GLY A 69 -1.73 -11.88 0.69
CA GLY A 69 -0.59 -12.28 -0.11
C GLY A 69 0.73 -11.89 0.56
N ASP A 70 1.76 -11.70 -0.26
CA ASP A 70 3.07 -11.26 0.22
C ASP A 70 3.14 -9.74 0.26
N VAL A 71 3.67 -9.17 1.34
CA VAL A 71 3.78 -7.72 1.53
C VAL A 71 5.21 -7.36 1.88
N THR A 72 5.81 -6.42 1.15
CA THR A 72 7.08 -5.81 1.55
C THR A 72 6.82 -4.68 2.52
N THR A 73 7.57 -4.65 3.62
CA THR A 73 7.54 -3.57 4.60
C THR A 73 8.93 -2.98 4.72
N THR A 74 9.13 -1.77 4.19
CA THR A 74 10.40 -1.05 4.38
C THR A 74 10.35 -0.29 5.69
N VAL A 75 11.34 -0.45 6.55
CA VAL A 75 11.44 0.28 7.82
C VAL A 75 12.57 1.31 7.73
N VAL A 76 12.22 2.56 7.98
CA VAL A 76 13.11 3.72 7.88
C VAL A 76 13.26 4.33 9.27
N LEU A 77 14.50 4.42 9.73
CA LEU A 77 14.85 5.20 10.91
C LEU A 77 15.33 6.59 10.48
N LEU A 78 14.90 7.62 11.19
CA LEU A 78 15.34 8.99 10.98
C LEU A 78 16.36 9.35 12.05
N GLU A 79 17.55 9.79 11.63
CA GLU A 79 18.64 10.21 12.52
C GLU A 79 18.81 11.71 12.41
N SER A 80 18.61 12.44 13.52
CA SER A 80 18.66 13.89 13.50
C SER A 80 20.11 14.36 13.57
N THR A 81 20.54 15.20 12.63
CA THR A 81 21.93 15.72 12.58
C THR A 81 22.01 17.23 12.82
N GLY A 82 20.89 17.86 13.16
CA GLY A 82 20.79 19.30 13.38
C GLY A 82 21.41 19.77 14.70
N ALA A 83 21.60 21.09 14.85
CA ALA A 83 22.19 21.67 16.07
C ALA A 83 21.35 21.48 17.34
N ALA A 84 20.09 21.07 17.21
CA ALA A 84 19.18 20.75 18.30
C ALA A 84 18.86 19.24 18.40
N SER A 85 19.65 18.38 17.75
CA SER A 85 19.56 16.92 17.89
C SER A 85 19.94 16.48 19.30
N SER A 86 19.15 15.55 19.81
CA SER A 86 19.20 14.96 21.14
C SER A 86 18.84 13.46 21.15
N GLU A 87 18.24 12.93 20.09
CA GLU A 87 17.77 11.55 19.96
C GLU A 87 18.66 10.73 19.02
N ASP A 88 19.72 10.12 19.56
CA ASP A 88 20.61 9.26 18.77
C ASP A 88 20.13 7.80 18.76
N TRP A 89 20.21 7.13 17.61
CA TRP A 89 19.99 5.69 17.55
C TRP A 89 21.17 4.92 18.14
N THR A 90 20.85 3.92 18.96
CA THR A 90 21.82 2.95 19.50
C THR A 90 21.55 1.58 18.90
N VAL A 91 22.53 0.67 18.96
CA VAL A 91 22.34 -0.72 18.50
C VAL A 91 21.17 -1.37 19.22
N ASP A 92 21.00 -1.11 20.52
CA ASP A 92 19.92 -1.68 21.32
C ASP A 92 18.54 -1.09 20.97
N SER A 93 18.45 0.23 20.76
CA SER A 93 17.19 0.85 20.35
C SER A 93 16.77 0.46 18.93
N ILE A 94 17.72 0.31 18.00
CA ILE A 94 17.45 -0.23 16.66
C ILE A 94 16.92 -1.66 16.76
N ALA A 95 17.55 -2.52 17.56
CA ALA A 95 17.11 -3.90 17.76
C ALA A 95 15.69 -3.98 18.37
N ALA A 96 15.38 -3.08 19.32
CA ALA A 96 14.05 -2.98 19.91
C ALA A 96 12.99 -2.56 18.88
N VAL A 97 13.30 -1.61 17.99
CA VAL A 97 12.40 -1.23 16.90
C VAL A 97 12.12 -2.42 15.97
N LYS A 98 13.15 -3.15 15.54
CA LYS A 98 12.97 -4.34 14.70
C LYS A 98 12.07 -5.36 15.39
N ALA A 99 12.30 -5.64 16.68
CA ALA A 99 11.48 -6.57 17.44
C ALA A 99 10.01 -6.12 17.52
N ASN A 100 9.75 -4.84 17.77
CA ASN A 100 8.39 -4.29 17.81
C ASN A 100 7.68 -4.37 16.46
N VAL A 101 8.39 -4.09 15.36
CA VAL A 101 7.84 -4.24 14.00
C VAL A 101 7.51 -5.71 13.73
N GLU A 102 8.44 -6.63 13.95
CA GLU A 102 8.19 -8.06 13.71
C GLU A 102 7.04 -8.62 14.57
N GLU A 103 6.88 -8.17 15.81
CA GLU A 103 5.76 -8.54 16.66
C GLU A 103 4.42 -8.08 16.04
N ALA A 104 4.34 -6.83 15.57
CA ALA A 104 3.12 -6.30 14.95
C ALA A 104 2.79 -6.98 13.61
N LEU A 105 3.80 -7.28 12.79
CA LEU A 105 3.63 -8.02 11.54
C LEU A 105 3.18 -9.46 11.80
N THR A 106 3.77 -10.12 12.80
CA THR A 106 3.37 -11.47 13.24
C THR A 106 1.94 -11.48 13.76
N TRP A 107 1.55 -10.47 14.53
CA TRP A 107 0.18 -10.34 15.03
C TRP A 107 -0.86 -10.38 13.90
N TRP A 108 -0.62 -9.69 12.78
CA TRP A 108 -1.52 -9.73 11.62
C TRP A 108 -1.53 -11.09 10.91
N GLN A 109 -0.38 -11.76 10.79
CA GLN A 109 -0.29 -13.12 10.23
C GLN A 109 -1.10 -14.11 11.08
N ASP A 110 -0.94 -14.04 12.40
CA ASP A 110 -1.64 -14.91 13.37
C ASP A 110 -3.14 -14.61 13.41
N THR A 111 -3.51 -13.33 13.36
CA THR A 111 -4.92 -12.88 13.31
C THR A 111 -5.63 -13.48 12.09
N LEU A 112 -5.06 -13.36 10.88
CA LEU A 112 -5.69 -13.90 9.67
C LEU A 112 -5.70 -15.44 9.63
N THR A 113 -4.67 -16.07 10.21
CA THR A 113 -4.61 -17.53 10.38
C THR A 113 -5.71 -18.03 11.32
N ALA A 114 -5.93 -17.33 12.45
CA ALA A 114 -6.93 -17.68 13.45
C ALA A 114 -8.37 -17.57 12.94
N GLN A 115 -8.62 -16.68 11.96
CA GLN A 115 -9.92 -16.57 11.28
C GLN A 115 -10.26 -17.80 10.40
N GLN A 116 -9.41 -18.84 10.37
CA GLN A 116 -9.56 -20.05 9.54
C GLN A 116 -9.81 -19.73 8.07
N SER A 117 -9.32 -18.57 7.64
CA SER A 117 -9.66 -18.05 6.35
C SER A 117 -8.78 -18.71 5.29
N VAL A 118 -9.29 -18.85 4.06
CA VAL A 118 -8.45 -19.20 2.89
C VAL A 118 -7.44 -18.07 2.56
N HIS A 119 -7.38 -17.05 3.40
CA HIS A 119 -6.64 -15.82 3.20
C HIS A 119 -5.44 -15.82 4.14
N SER A 120 -4.26 -15.65 3.56
CA SER A 120 -2.99 -15.58 4.29
C SER A 120 -2.26 -14.32 3.88
N VAL A 121 -1.60 -13.69 4.85
CA VAL A 121 -0.61 -12.65 4.60
C VAL A 121 0.76 -13.16 5.04
N ARG A 122 1.81 -12.73 4.34
CA ARG A 122 3.20 -12.93 4.75
C ARG A 122 3.95 -11.64 4.53
N PHE A 123 4.79 -11.27 5.48
CA PHE A 123 5.60 -10.06 5.39
C PHE A 123 7.05 -10.38 5.03
N GLN A 124 7.65 -9.51 4.22
CA GLN A 124 9.09 -9.43 4.01
C GLN A 124 9.54 -8.04 4.43
N THR A 125 10.28 -7.96 5.53
CA THR A 125 10.76 -6.69 6.05
C THR A 125 12.10 -6.32 5.41
N ASP A 126 12.18 -5.11 4.84
CA ASP A 126 13.44 -4.51 4.42
C ASP A 126 13.94 -3.55 5.50
N TYR A 127 15.14 -3.85 6.02
CA TYR A 127 15.81 -3.08 7.06
C TYR A 127 16.98 -2.26 6.52
N GLN A 128 17.16 -2.11 5.20
CA GLN A 128 18.25 -1.32 4.63
C GLN A 128 18.37 0.07 5.26
N TYR A 129 17.25 0.80 5.39
CA TYR A 129 17.17 2.14 5.99
C TYR A 129 16.97 2.14 7.51
N THR A 130 16.96 0.95 8.11
CA THR A 130 17.02 0.78 9.56
C THR A 130 18.45 0.54 10.03
N ASP A 131 19.21 -0.27 9.27
CA ASP A 131 20.62 -0.51 9.52
C ASP A 131 21.51 0.66 9.08
N ASN A 132 20.97 1.53 8.21
CA ASN A 132 21.59 2.78 7.81
C ASN A 132 20.54 3.90 7.96
N PRO A 133 20.35 4.45 9.18
CA PRO A 133 19.38 5.50 9.42
C PRO A 133 19.57 6.70 8.50
N VAL A 134 18.45 7.28 8.07
CA VAL A 134 18.41 8.39 7.13
C VAL A 134 18.61 9.69 7.89
N ALA A 135 19.61 10.47 7.50
CA ALA A 135 19.88 11.75 8.12
C ALA A 135 18.74 12.75 7.86
N THR A 136 18.33 13.46 8.90
CA THR A 136 17.38 14.58 8.82
C THR A 136 17.91 15.80 9.56
N THR A 137 17.57 16.99 9.07
CA THR A 137 17.97 18.24 9.69
C THR A 137 17.19 18.59 10.96
N LEU A 138 16.07 17.91 11.21
CA LEU A 138 15.17 18.14 12.33
C LEU A 138 15.20 16.98 13.30
N GLU A 139 14.90 17.24 14.58
CA GLU A 139 14.58 16.20 15.56
C GLU A 139 13.08 15.90 15.48
N PRO A 140 12.63 14.82 14.82
CA PRO A 140 11.22 14.72 14.46
C PRO A 140 10.27 14.71 15.66
N ILE A 141 10.64 14.07 16.78
CA ILE A 141 9.79 14.00 17.98
C ILE A 141 9.63 15.36 18.67
N ALA A 142 10.68 16.18 18.65
CA ALA A 142 10.66 17.52 19.25
C ALA A 142 9.86 18.54 18.40
N GLU A 143 9.43 18.15 17.20
CA GLU A 143 8.72 18.98 16.25
C GLU A 143 7.24 18.66 16.17
N ARG A 144 6.47 19.61 15.60
CA ARG A 144 5.08 19.33 15.25
C ARG A 144 5.02 18.25 14.18
N SER A 145 4.11 17.29 14.35
CA SER A 145 3.99 16.17 13.41
C SER A 145 3.86 16.59 11.95
N ASN A 146 3.28 17.77 11.65
CA ASN A 146 3.15 18.31 10.29
C ASN A 146 4.46 18.49 9.54
N LEU A 147 5.59 18.60 10.24
CA LEU A 147 6.91 18.62 9.63
C LEU A 147 7.36 17.25 9.11
N TYR A 148 6.49 16.23 9.17
CA TYR A 148 6.68 14.98 8.43
C TYR A 148 6.98 15.20 6.96
N THR A 149 6.45 16.27 6.37
CA THR A 149 6.73 16.59 4.99
C THR A 149 8.20 16.89 4.72
N THR A 150 8.97 17.35 5.71
CA THR A 150 10.41 17.59 5.55
C THR A 150 11.18 16.28 5.51
N TRP A 151 11.14 15.51 6.59
CA TRP A 151 11.98 14.32 6.72
C TRP A 151 11.52 13.14 5.86
N VAL A 152 10.24 13.07 5.46
CA VAL A 152 9.82 12.11 4.42
C VAL A 152 10.41 12.49 3.06
N ASN A 153 10.48 13.79 2.73
CA ASN A 153 11.13 14.22 1.48
C ASN A 153 12.64 14.01 1.52
N GLU A 154 13.30 14.24 2.65
CA GLU A 154 14.74 13.95 2.82
C GLU A 154 15.01 12.45 2.61
N PHE A 155 14.15 11.56 3.10
CA PHE A 155 14.21 10.13 2.76
C PHE A 155 13.98 9.87 1.26
N LEU A 156 12.98 10.49 0.65
CA LEU A 156 12.70 10.30 -0.77
C LEU A 156 13.87 10.81 -1.65
N ASP A 157 14.59 11.84 -1.22
CA ASP A 157 15.82 12.33 -1.85
C ASP A 157 16.93 11.29 -1.74
N GLU A 158 17.16 10.73 -0.55
CA GLU A 158 18.14 9.65 -0.32
C GLU A 158 17.81 8.39 -1.13
N ALA A 159 16.53 8.03 -1.23
CA ALA A 159 16.03 6.93 -2.05
C ALA A 159 16.03 7.24 -3.56
N GLY A 160 16.30 8.48 -3.97
CA GLY A 160 16.37 8.89 -5.37
C GLY A 160 15.03 8.93 -6.11
N VAL A 161 13.91 9.05 -5.38
CA VAL A 161 12.54 9.02 -5.93
C VAL A 161 11.73 10.29 -5.65
N ASN A 162 12.30 11.30 -4.98
CA ASN A 162 11.62 12.56 -4.74
C ASN A 162 11.39 13.35 -6.05
N THR A 163 10.15 13.73 -6.31
CA THR A 163 9.77 14.47 -7.52
C THR A 163 8.80 15.61 -7.19
N PHE A 164 8.40 16.35 -8.22
CA PHE A 164 7.38 17.40 -8.10
C PHE A 164 5.94 16.85 -8.05
N ASP A 165 5.74 15.54 -8.19
CA ASP A 165 4.43 14.90 -8.09
C ASP A 165 3.94 14.86 -6.63
N GLY A 166 4.88 14.92 -5.68
CA GLY A 166 4.64 15.10 -4.26
C GLY A 166 4.67 13.80 -3.46
N ILE A 167 4.83 13.95 -2.15
CA ILE A 167 5.10 12.87 -1.19
C ILE A 167 4.18 11.66 -1.37
N SER A 168 2.89 11.87 -1.63
CA SER A 168 1.93 10.76 -1.75
C SER A 168 2.25 9.86 -2.94
N ASP A 169 2.56 10.45 -4.09
CA ASP A 169 2.82 9.71 -5.33
C ASP A 169 4.23 9.13 -5.30
N ASP A 170 5.19 9.85 -4.75
CA ASP A 170 6.58 9.40 -4.65
C ASP A 170 6.76 8.26 -3.65
N MET A 171 6.02 8.27 -2.54
CA MET A 171 5.98 7.11 -1.64
C MET A 171 5.36 5.87 -2.30
N ARG A 172 4.32 6.03 -3.12
CA ARG A 172 3.76 4.90 -3.90
C ARG A 172 4.75 4.39 -4.94
N LYS A 173 5.46 5.29 -5.64
CA LYS A 173 6.55 4.89 -6.56
C LYS A 173 7.65 4.11 -5.84
N PHE A 174 8.08 4.58 -4.67
CA PHE A 174 9.06 3.88 -3.85
C PHE A 174 8.57 2.49 -3.45
N ASN A 175 7.39 2.41 -2.85
CA ASN A 175 6.82 1.13 -2.39
C ASN A 175 6.52 0.16 -3.55
N ASP A 176 6.17 0.67 -4.73
CA ASP A 176 6.04 -0.11 -5.96
C ASP A 176 7.37 -0.72 -6.40
N ALA A 177 8.45 0.06 -6.38
CA ALA A 177 9.78 -0.45 -6.66
C ALA A 177 10.18 -1.54 -5.65
N GLN A 178 9.92 -1.31 -4.36
CA GLN A 178 10.20 -2.28 -3.29
C GLN A 178 9.43 -3.59 -3.46
N ARG A 179 8.12 -3.54 -3.72
CA ARG A 179 7.35 -4.79 -3.94
C ARG A 179 7.81 -5.55 -5.18
N ILE A 180 8.24 -4.85 -6.23
CA ILE A 180 8.81 -5.49 -7.44
C ILE A 180 10.16 -6.16 -7.13
N GLU A 181 11.04 -5.46 -6.43
CA GLU A 181 12.37 -5.96 -6.04
C GLU A 181 12.28 -7.23 -5.18
N HIS A 182 11.36 -7.24 -4.22
CA HIS A 182 11.15 -8.36 -3.30
C HIS A 182 10.16 -9.42 -3.81
N GLY A 183 9.57 -9.21 -5.00
CA GLY A 183 8.61 -10.13 -5.61
C GLY A 183 7.32 -10.31 -4.79
N THR A 184 6.86 -9.26 -4.12
CA THR A 184 5.66 -9.26 -3.27
C THR A 184 4.47 -8.62 -3.98
N ASN A 185 3.28 -8.81 -3.41
CA ASN A 185 2.03 -8.30 -3.95
C ASN A 185 1.81 -6.83 -3.63
N TRP A 186 2.12 -6.44 -2.39
CA TRP A 186 1.91 -5.10 -1.85
C TRP A 186 3.20 -4.57 -1.21
N GLY A 187 3.25 -3.26 -0.99
CA GLY A 187 4.40 -2.59 -0.37
C GLY A 187 3.96 -1.37 0.43
N PHE A 188 4.54 -1.18 1.61
CA PHE A 188 4.39 0.06 2.37
C PHE A 188 5.64 0.37 3.20
N THR A 189 5.75 1.61 3.68
CA THR A 189 6.88 2.06 4.50
C THR A 189 6.45 2.37 5.94
N ILE A 190 7.30 2.05 6.91
CA ILE A 190 7.19 2.47 8.30
C ILE A 190 8.30 3.46 8.59
N PHE A 191 7.96 4.69 8.94
CA PHE A 191 8.92 5.65 9.50
C PHE A 191 8.87 5.55 11.02
N VAL A 192 10.03 5.31 11.63
CA VAL A 192 10.17 5.29 13.08
C VAL A 192 10.94 6.52 13.52
N VAL A 193 10.33 7.26 14.44
CA VAL A 193 10.88 8.48 15.02
C VAL A 193 11.48 8.14 16.38
N ASN A 194 12.73 8.52 16.61
CA ASN A 194 13.37 8.32 17.91
C ASN A 194 12.73 9.23 18.96
N ASP A 195 12.40 8.67 20.13
CA ASP A 195 11.76 9.33 21.27
C ASP A 195 12.40 8.86 22.60
N GLY A 196 13.66 8.42 22.56
CA GLY A 196 14.36 7.85 23.71
C GLY A 196 14.66 8.84 24.84
N ASN A 197 14.80 10.12 24.53
CA ASN A 197 15.00 11.23 25.46
C ASN A 197 13.77 12.14 25.60
N ASP A 198 12.68 11.84 24.87
CA ASP A 198 11.42 12.54 24.95
C ASP A 198 10.58 12.09 26.16
N ALA A 199 10.08 13.05 26.93
CA ALA A 199 9.49 12.77 28.23
C ALA A 199 8.05 12.22 28.16
N ASP A 200 7.30 12.52 27.10
CA ASP A 200 5.90 12.10 26.94
C ASP A 200 5.67 11.13 25.77
N GLY A 201 6.69 10.87 24.95
CA GLY A 201 6.65 10.03 23.76
C GLY A 201 5.74 10.61 22.68
N MET A 202 5.68 11.94 22.55
CA MET A 202 4.75 12.64 21.68
C MET A 202 5.41 13.75 20.86
N PHE A 203 4.96 13.88 19.61
CA PHE A 203 5.27 15.05 18.78
C PHE A 203 4.84 16.34 19.47
N ALA A 204 5.58 17.43 19.27
CA ALA A 204 5.28 18.73 19.89
C ALA A 204 3.85 19.24 19.64
N GLU A 205 3.35 20.04 20.58
CA GLU A 205 1.98 20.56 20.54
C GLU A 205 1.69 21.44 19.31
N GLY A 206 0.42 21.42 18.88
CA GLY A 206 -0.08 22.18 17.74
C GLY A 206 0.12 21.49 16.39
N GLY A 207 0.62 20.25 16.38
CA GLY A 207 0.59 19.36 15.22
C GLY A 207 -0.77 18.70 14.98
N SER A 208 -0.98 18.14 13.78
CA SER A 208 -2.18 17.38 13.42
C SER A 208 -2.30 16.05 14.15
N PHE A 209 -1.16 15.47 14.54
CA PHE A 209 -1.06 14.20 15.23
C PHE A 209 -0.14 14.36 16.43
N ARG A 210 -0.48 13.75 17.56
CA ARG A 210 0.34 13.80 18.77
C ARG A 210 1.24 12.57 18.92
N ARG A 211 0.95 11.48 18.22
CA ARG A 211 1.66 10.19 18.33
C ARG A 211 1.76 9.56 16.95
N ALA A 212 1.54 8.25 16.83
CA ALA A 212 1.51 7.56 15.56
C ALA A 212 0.37 8.03 14.65
N PHE A 213 0.57 7.88 13.34
CA PHE A 213 -0.44 8.14 12.31
C PHE A 213 -0.07 7.42 11.01
N ALA A 214 -1.06 7.21 10.15
CA ALA A 214 -0.88 6.53 8.88
C ALA A 214 -1.56 7.21 7.70
N PHE A 215 -0.93 7.07 6.54
CA PHE A 215 -1.49 7.40 5.25
C PHE A 215 -1.79 6.11 4.50
N SER A 216 -3.08 5.86 4.29
CA SER A 216 -3.56 4.59 3.73
C SER A 216 -3.26 4.37 2.26
N GLY A 217 -3.57 3.15 1.81
CA GLY A 217 -3.43 2.66 0.44
C GLY A 217 -1.98 2.34 0.14
N GLY A 218 -1.31 1.62 1.05
CA GLY A 218 0.08 1.23 0.88
C GLY A 218 1.08 2.39 0.80
N ARG A 219 0.81 3.54 1.44
CA ARG A 219 1.80 4.63 1.53
C ARG A 219 2.72 4.39 2.71
N TYR A 220 2.45 5.02 3.84
CA TYR A 220 3.32 4.87 5.00
C TYR A 220 2.60 5.18 6.30
N LEU A 221 3.17 4.66 7.38
CA LEU A 221 2.83 5.03 8.74
C LEU A 221 4.06 5.60 9.44
N VAL A 222 3.79 6.37 10.49
CA VAL A 222 4.78 7.04 11.32
C VAL A 222 4.53 6.63 12.76
N VAL A 223 5.56 6.22 13.47
CA VAL A 223 5.45 5.75 14.86
C VAL A 223 6.65 6.17 15.69
N PRO A 224 6.47 6.81 16.86
CA PRO A 224 7.56 6.98 17.82
C PRO A 224 8.08 5.63 18.34
N ALA A 225 9.39 5.50 18.56
CA ALA A 225 10.08 4.24 18.82
C ALA A 225 9.59 3.53 20.10
N GLY A 226 9.26 4.29 21.14
CA GLY A 226 8.79 3.80 22.43
C GLY A 226 7.35 3.27 22.41
N ARG A 227 6.65 3.35 21.27
CA ARG A 227 5.27 2.84 21.15
C ARG A 227 5.26 1.31 21.09
N PRO A 228 4.26 0.66 21.72
CA PRO A 228 4.15 -0.80 21.67
C PRO A 228 3.77 -1.29 20.27
N ALA A 229 4.10 -2.55 19.96
CA ALA A 229 3.75 -3.22 18.71
C ALA A 229 2.25 -3.14 18.36
N SER A 230 1.35 -3.10 19.35
CA SER A 230 -0.09 -2.89 19.13
C SER A 230 -0.43 -1.56 18.45
N THR A 231 0.39 -0.52 18.64
CA THR A 231 0.24 0.75 17.90
C THR A 231 0.59 0.54 16.43
N ILE A 232 1.67 -0.18 16.12
CA ILE A 232 2.03 -0.48 14.73
C ILE A 232 0.95 -1.35 14.06
N ALA A 233 0.43 -2.35 14.78
CA ALA A 233 -0.66 -3.19 14.28
C ALA A 233 -1.92 -2.36 13.96
N HIS A 234 -2.27 -1.40 14.81
CA HIS A 234 -3.35 -0.44 14.58
C HIS A 234 -3.11 0.41 13.32
N GLU A 235 -1.95 1.06 13.21
CA GLU A 235 -1.62 1.91 12.05
C GLU A 235 -1.55 1.11 10.74
N MET A 236 -1.13 -0.16 10.80
CA MET A 236 -1.19 -1.06 9.64
C MET A 236 -2.62 -1.34 9.17
N GLY A 237 -3.59 -1.38 10.09
CA GLY A 237 -5.00 -1.43 9.72
C GLY A 237 -5.37 -0.27 8.78
N HIS A 238 -4.90 0.94 9.10
CA HIS A 238 -5.06 2.09 8.21
C HIS A 238 -4.30 1.98 6.90
N ILE A 239 -3.10 1.36 6.85
CA ILE A 239 -2.39 1.14 5.58
C ILE A 239 -3.30 0.41 4.58
N PHE A 240 -4.06 -0.56 5.06
CA PHE A 240 -5.07 -1.31 4.30
C PHE A 240 -6.47 -0.79 4.57
N TRP A 241 -6.63 0.53 4.59
CA TRP A 241 -7.92 1.23 4.51
C TRP A 241 -8.86 1.13 5.71
N ALA A 242 -8.56 0.38 6.78
CA ALA A 242 -9.42 0.39 7.95
C ALA A 242 -9.59 1.82 8.51
N ARG A 243 -10.74 2.06 9.13
CA ARG A 243 -11.04 3.32 9.83
C ARG A 243 -10.94 3.10 11.33
N ASP A 244 -10.62 4.17 12.04
CA ASP A 244 -10.74 4.19 13.48
C ASP A 244 -12.18 3.92 13.91
N GLU A 245 -12.32 3.25 15.04
CA GLU A 245 -13.62 2.89 15.60
C GLU A 245 -13.89 3.62 16.92
N TYR A 246 -12.97 4.46 17.40
CA TYR A 246 -13.16 5.23 18.63
C TYR A 246 -13.75 6.64 18.37
N SER A 247 -14.35 7.20 19.42
CA SER A 247 -15.01 8.52 19.37
C SER A 247 -14.05 9.64 18.96
N GLY A 248 -14.47 10.46 17.99
CA GLY A 248 -13.71 11.62 17.51
C GLY A 248 -12.75 11.35 16.34
N ALA A 249 -12.72 10.11 15.83
CA ALA A 249 -11.95 9.74 14.65
C ALA A 249 -12.84 9.25 13.50
N GLY A 250 -12.97 7.94 13.30
CA GLY A 250 -13.87 7.38 12.29
C GLY A 250 -15.34 7.43 12.73
N SER A 251 -16.26 7.36 11.75
CA SER A 251 -17.70 7.40 12.00
C SER A 251 -18.45 6.27 11.32
N TYR A 252 -19.62 5.94 11.86
CA TYR A 252 -20.51 4.90 11.38
C TYR A 252 -20.86 5.03 9.90
N LEU A 253 -21.02 6.27 9.40
CA LEU A 253 -21.40 6.53 8.01
C LEU A 253 -20.23 6.45 7.02
N GLN A 254 -18.99 6.41 7.51
CA GLN A 254 -17.82 6.33 6.64
C GLN A 254 -17.67 4.93 6.06
N LYS A 255 -17.18 4.90 4.83
CA LYS A 255 -16.85 3.68 4.09
C LYS A 255 -15.43 3.76 3.54
N ARG A 256 -14.81 2.60 3.35
CA ARG A 256 -13.46 2.49 2.78
C ARG A 256 -13.10 1.08 2.34
N GLY A 257 -11.94 0.96 1.71
CA GLY A 257 -11.36 -0.32 1.34
C GLY A 257 -11.86 -0.85 0.02
N TYR A 258 -11.29 -1.99 -0.38
CA TYR A 258 -11.59 -2.64 -1.65
C TYR A 258 -13.09 -2.93 -1.85
N TYR A 259 -13.79 -3.30 -0.76
CA TYR A 259 -15.23 -3.57 -0.77
C TYR A 259 -16.13 -2.36 -0.51
N ASP A 260 -15.59 -1.15 -0.35
CA ASP A 260 -16.33 0.04 0.12
C ASP A 260 -17.15 -0.27 1.39
N ALA A 261 -16.53 -0.99 2.33
CA ALA A 261 -17.18 -1.48 3.53
C ALA A 261 -17.43 -0.34 4.52
N GLN A 262 -18.60 -0.35 5.15
CA GLN A 262 -19.00 0.65 6.14
C GLN A 262 -18.38 0.34 7.52
N ASN A 263 -18.06 1.40 8.26
CA ASN A 263 -17.50 1.31 9.62
C ASN A 263 -18.56 0.99 10.68
N LEU A 264 -19.13 -0.21 10.62
CA LEU A 264 -20.23 -0.63 11.50
C LEU A 264 -19.83 -0.73 12.98
N ASN A 265 -18.54 -0.90 13.31
CA ASN A 265 -18.08 -0.95 14.70
C ASN A 265 -17.66 0.43 15.27
N ALA A 266 -17.92 1.53 14.55
CA ALA A 266 -17.64 2.88 15.04
C ALA A 266 -18.40 3.20 16.35
N ALA A 267 -17.76 3.96 17.24
CA ALA A 267 -18.32 4.35 18.53
C ALA A 267 -19.63 5.17 18.45
N ASP A 268 -19.89 5.79 17.30
CA ASP A 268 -21.10 6.58 17.03
C ASP A 268 -22.18 5.80 16.26
N ASN A 269 -22.08 4.46 16.16
CA ASN A 269 -23.12 3.64 15.53
C ASN A 269 -24.48 3.84 16.24
N PRO A 270 -25.52 4.32 15.53
CA PRO A 270 -26.82 4.65 16.12
C PRO A 270 -27.76 3.46 16.29
N GLU A 271 -27.35 2.24 15.89
CA GLU A 271 -28.20 1.06 15.97
C GLU A 271 -28.59 0.72 17.42
N ALA A 272 -29.89 0.53 17.66
CA ALA A 272 -30.41 0.27 19.00
C ALA A 272 -29.85 -1.04 19.55
N GLY A 273 -29.15 -0.96 20.69
CA GLY A 273 -28.53 -2.12 21.34
C GLY A 273 -27.13 -2.45 20.83
N PHE A 274 -26.54 -1.61 19.96
CA PHE A 274 -25.16 -1.74 19.53
C PHE A 274 -24.18 -1.70 20.70
N SER A 275 -23.17 -2.56 20.63
CA SER A 275 -21.99 -2.56 21.50
C SER A 275 -20.78 -2.84 20.62
N GLN A 276 -19.71 -2.07 20.82
CA GLN A 276 -18.48 -2.25 20.04
C GLN A 276 -17.86 -3.62 20.33
N GLN A 277 -17.49 -4.32 19.27
CA GLN A 277 -16.61 -5.48 19.30
C GLN A 277 -15.19 -5.03 19.70
N ASP A 278 -14.45 -5.93 20.36
CA ASP A 278 -13.01 -5.78 20.50
C ASP A 278 -12.39 -5.64 19.10
N SER A 279 -11.61 -4.58 18.90
CA SER A 279 -11.05 -4.25 17.59
C SER A 279 -9.69 -3.61 17.72
N ILE A 280 -8.75 -3.98 16.85
CA ILE A 280 -7.45 -3.30 16.81
C ILE A 280 -7.62 -1.84 16.43
N MET A 281 -8.69 -1.49 15.71
CA MET A 281 -9.03 -0.11 15.32
C MET A 281 -9.79 0.70 16.38
N ALA A 282 -10.10 0.09 17.54
CA ALA A 282 -10.71 0.80 18.66
C ALA A 282 -9.65 1.49 19.53
N SER A 283 -9.99 1.84 20.77
CA SER A 283 -9.03 2.38 21.74
C SER A 283 -9.27 1.82 23.14
N GLY A 284 -8.31 2.04 24.04
CA GLY A 284 -8.40 1.59 25.43
C GLY A 284 -8.54 0.06 25.54
N THR A 285 -9.50 -0.39 26.37
CA THR A 285 -9.71 -1.81 26.67
C THR A 285 -10.08 -2.64 25.43
N LEU A 286 -10.87 -2.09 24.50
CA LEU A 286 -11.28 -2.81 23.29
C LEU A 286 -10.08 -3.15 22.40
N LEU A 287 -9.15 -2.20 22.22
CA LEU A 287 -7.89 -2.43 21.51
C LEU A 287 -7.00 -3.41 22.26
N ALA A 288 -6.84 -3.23 23.58
CA ALA A 288 -6.00 -4.10 24.39
C ALA A 288 -6.48 -5.57 24.34
N ASN A 289 -7.80 -5.78 24.45
CA ASN A 289 -8.41 -7.11 24.30
C ASN A 289 -8.21 -7.66 22.89
N ALA A 290 -8.43 -6.85 21.86
CA ALA A 290 -8.25 -7.26 20.47
C ALA A 290 -6.82 -7.74 20.20
N TYR A 291 -5.84 -6.94 20.63
CA TYR A 291 -4.43 -7.27 20.51
C TYR A 291 -4.09 -8.58 21.26
N ALA A 292 -4.53 -8.71 22.52
CA ALA A 292 -4.27 -9.91 23.31
C ALA A 292 -4.88 -11.19 22.71
N ASN A 293 -6.01 -11.07 21.99
CA ASN A 293 -6.75 -12.21 21.46
C ASN A 293 -6.55 -12.43 19.96
N HIS A 294 -5.70 -11.64 19.27
CA HIS A 294 -5.48 -11.73 17.83
C HIS A 294 -6.78 -11.62 17.01
N VAL A 295 -7.58 -10.59 17.32
CA VAL A 295 -8.86 -10.33 16.64
C VAL A 295 -8.99 -8.86 16.25
N SER A 296 -9.90 -8.59 15.32
CA SER A 296 -10.41 -7.25 15.04
C SER A 296 -11.91 -7.32 14.72
N SER A 297 -12.59 -6.17 14.67
CA SER A 297 -14.01 -6.12 14.32
C SER A 297 -14.29 -6.65 12.91
N ASP A 298 -15.47 -7.20 12.69
CA ASP A 298 -15.90 -7.63 11.36
C ASP A 298 -15.86 -6.50 10.32
N SER A 299 -16.16 -5.25 10.72
CA SER A 299 -16.15 -4.10 9.81
C SER A 299 -14.76 -3.68 9.41
N SER A 300 -13.80 -3.69 10.35
CA SER A 300 -12.41 -3.35 10.05
C SER A 300 -11.79 -4.37 9.11
N LEU A 301 -11.99 -5.67 9.36
CA LEU A 301 -11.51 -6.74 8.48
C LEU A 301 -12.10 -6.63 7.06
N LYS A 302 -13.40 -6.32 6.93
CA LYS A 302 -14.02 -6.08 5.61
C LYS A 302 -13.49 -4.85 4.88
N MET A 303 -13.07 -3.80 5.60
CA MET A 303 -12.39 -2.66 4.97
C MET A 303 -10.99 -3.04 4.50
N MET A 304 -10.33 -3.95 5.21
CA MET A 304 -8.99 -4.43 4.86
C MET A 304 -8.98 -5.44 3.71
N GLY A 305 -10.14 -5.96 3.32
CA GLY A 305 -10.33 -6.84 2.16
C GLY A 305 -10.18 -8.30 2.52
#